data_AF-A0A7V5LJA4-F1
#
_entry.id   AF-A0A7V5LJA4-F1
#
_cell.length_a   1.000
_cell.length_b   1.000
_cell.length_c   1.000
_cell.angle_alpha   90.00
_cell.angle_beta   90.00
_cell.angle_gamma   90.00
#
_symmetry.space_group_name_H-M   'P 1'
#
loop_
_entity.id
_entity.type
_entity.pdbx_description
1 polymer ?
#
loop_
_entity_poly.entity_id
_entity_poly.type
_entity_poly.pdbx_seq_one_letter_code
_entity_poly.pdbx_strand_id
1 'polypeptide(L)'
;ELDNYLHKHPETADLLLKKIQQSEKERKELAGIKKLANERAKKANLHNKKLRDCRIHYNDTRNERRFETTIFITEGDSASGSITKARDVQTQAVFSLRGKPLNCFGLSKKIVYQNEEFNLLQHALNIENGLEGLRYNNVVIATDADVDGMHIRLLLMTFFLQFFPDLVRAGHVYILETPLFRVRNKQKTIYCYSEEEKQKAVEELDKGVEITRFKGLGEISPNEFQRFIREDIRLEPLVLDKKIQIQKLLSYYMGKNTPDRQEFIIDNLRVEKDLVLEESA
;
A
#
# COMPACT_ATOMS: atom_id res chain seq x y z
N GLU A 1 30.20 -28.68 -3.47
CA GLU A 1 28.95 -29.37 -3.86
C GLU A 1 28.23 -28.69 -5.02
N LEU A 2 27.95 -27.38 -4.97
CA LEU A 2 27.31 -26.65 -6.07
C LEU A 2 28.08 -26.73 -7.40
N ASP A 3 29.41 -26.59 -7.38
CA ASP A 3 30.25 -26.63 -8.56
C ASP A 3 30.14 -27.96 -9.33
N ASN A 4 30.23 -29.08 -8.61
CA ASN A 4 30.04 -30.42 -9.18
C ASN A 4 28.60 -30.62 -9.72
N TYR A 5 27.59 -30.01 -9.10
CA TYR A 5 26.20 -30.10 -9.55
C TYR A 5 26.00 -29.35 -10.88
N LEU A 6 26.54 -28.14 -11.00
CA LEU A 6 26.44 -27.32 -12.21
C LEU A 6 27.19 -27.95 -13.40
N HIS A 7 28.33 -28.59 -13.15
CA HIS A 7 29.05 -29.35 -14.17
C HIS A 7 28.29 -30.60 -14.65
N LYS A 8 27.52 -31.25 -13.77
CA LYS A 8 26.69 -32.42 -14.11
C LYS A 8 25.38 -32.05 -14.82
N HIS A 9 24.88 -30.83 -14.60
CA HIS A 9 23.61 -30.34 -15.16
C HIS A 9 23.82 -29.06 -15.99
N PRO A 10 24.46 -29.15 -17.17
CA PRO A 10 24.84 -28.00 -17.98
C PRO A 10 23.64 -27.14 -18.41
N GLU A 11 22.49 -27.75 -18.70
CA GLU A 11 21.27 -27.00 -19.05
C GLU A 11 20.79 -26.09 -17.89
N THR A 12 20.87 -26.59 -16.64
CA THR A 12 20.52 -25.80 -15.46
C THR A 12 21.53 -24.67 -15.23
N ALA A 13 22.81 -24.96 -15.44
CA ALA A 13 23.88 -23.96 -15.36
C ALA A 13 23.70 -22.85 -16.38
N ASP A 14 23.35 -23.18 -17.63
CA ASP A 14 23.10 -22.20 -18.70
C ASP A 14 21.87 -21.33 -18.41
N LEU A 15 20.79 -21.91 -17.89
CA LEU A 15 19.61 -21.15 -17.47
C LEU A 15 19.93 -20.19 -16.32
N LEU A 16 20.69 -20.64 -15.34
CA LEU A 16 21.16 -19.79 -14.23
C LEU A 16 22.09 -18.68 -14.74
N LEU A 17 23.05 -19.00 -15.61
CA LEU A 17 23.97 -18.04 -16.19
C LEU A 17 23.23 -16.97 -16.99
N LYS A 18 22.29 -17.35 -17.86
CA LYS A 18 21.43 -16.40 -18.60
C LYS A 18 20.67 -15.49 -17.65
N LYS A 19 20.11 -16.02 -16.57
CA LYS A 19 19.39 -15.24 -15.55
C LYS A 19 20.32 -14.26 -14.82
N ILE A 20 21.53 -14.69 -14.46
CA ILE A 20 22.55 -13.86 -13.82
C ILE A 20 23.00 -12.74 -14.76
N GLN A 21 23.35 -13.05 -16.01
CA GLN A 21 23.78 -12.07 -17.02
C GLN A 21 22.68 -11.06 -17.35
N GLN A 22 21.43 -11.51 -17.46
CA GLN A 22 20.28 -10.62 -17.64
C GLN A 22 20.13 -9.67 -16.44
N SER A 23 20.22 -10.21 -15.22
CA SER A 23 20.18 -9.40 -13.99
C SER A 23 21.34 -8.41 -13.90
N GLU A 24 22.54 -8.80 -14.34
CA GLU A 24 23.72 -7.94 -14.38
C GLU A 24 23.57 -6.80 -15.40
N LYS A 25 23.09 -7.11 -16.60
CA LYS A 25 22.83 -6.13 -17.65
C LYS A 25 21.80 -5.11 -17.19
N GLU A 26 20.69 -5.58 -16.61
CA GLU A 26 19.67 -4.72 -16.01
C GLU A 26 20.28 -3.84 -14.91
N ARG A 27 21.14 -4.39 -14.04
CA ARG A 27 21.83 -3.62 -12.99
C ARG A 27 22.75 -2.54 -13.56
N LYS A 28 23.50 -2.84 -14.62
CA LYS A 28 24.41 -1.89 -15.30
C LYS A 28 23.65 -0.77 -16.00
N GLU A 29 22.57 -1.09 -16.72
CA GLU A 29 21.70 -0.10 -17.36
C GLU A 29 21.04 0.82 -16.32
N LEU A 30 20.59 0.23 -15.21
CA LEU A 30 20.03 0.97 -14.09
C LEU A 30 21.08 1.85 -13.39
N ALA A 31 22.35 1.45 -13.29
CA ALA A 31 23.37 2.24 -12.61
C ALA A 31 23.57 3.64 -13.23
N GLY A 32 23.52 3.76 -14.56
CA GLY A 32 23.60 5.04 -15.26
C GLY A 32 22.38 5.93 -15.01
N ILE A 33 21.18 5.35 -15.06
CA ILE A 33 19.92 6.04 -14.75
C ILE A 33 19.87 6.44 -13.27
N LYS A 34 20.38 5.57 -12.39
CA LYS A 34 20.44 5.78 -10.94
C LYS A 34 21.34 6.93 -10.57
N LYS A 35 22.45 7.14 -11.28
CA LYS A 35 23.29 8.32 -11.07
C LYS A 35 22.52 9.61 -11.37
N LEU A 36 21.81 9.66 -12.50
CA LEU A 36 20.97 10.79 -12.89
C LEU A 36 19.76 10.98 -11.96
N ALA A 37 19.11 9.90 -11.53
CA ALA A 37 18.01 9.92 -10.57
C ALA A 37 18.48 10.36 -9.19
N ASN A 38 19.62 9.87 -8.70
CA ASN A 38 20.23 10.31 -7.44
C ASN A 38 20.72 11.75 -7.51
N GLU A 39 21.19 12.25 -8.66
CA GLU A 39 21.52 13.67 -8.82
C GLU A 39 20.25 14.54 -8.78
N ARG A 40 19.15 14.10 -9.40
CA ARG A 40 17.84 14.75 -9.31
C ARG A 40 17.26 14.70 -7.89
N ALA A 41 17.37 13.55 -7.22
CA ALA A 41 16.93 13.35 -5.86
C ALA A 41 17.81 14.09 -4.85
N LYS A 42 19.13 14.17 -5.04
CA LYS A 42 20.03 15.02 -4.24
C LYS A 42 19.72 16.51 -4.40
N LYS A 43 19.31 16.95 -5.60
CA LYS A 43 18.77 18.31 -5.80
C LYS A 43 17.40 18.51 -5.14
N ALA A 44 16.55 17.48 -5.09
CA ALA A 44 15.26 17.50 -4.41
C ALA A 44 15.35 17.25 -2.89
N ASN A 45 16.48 16.72 -2.41
CA ASN A 45 16.67 16.15 -1.06
C ASN A 45 16.60 17.17 0.07
N LEU A 46 16.62 18.47 -0.22
CA LEU A 46 16.47 19.45 0.85
C LEU A 46 15.02 19.52 1.38
N HIS A 47 14.03 19.03 0.63
CA HIS A 47 12.68 18.84 1.15
C HIS A 47 11.85 17.92 0.23
N ASN A 48 11.78 16.62 0.55
CA ASN A 48 10.67 15.81 0.07
C ASN A 48 9.39 16.33 0.75
N LYS A 49 8.72 17.31 0.13
CA LYS A 49 7.53 17.97 0.70
C LYS A 49 6.37 17.00 0.95
N LYS A 50 6.38 15.84 0.29
CA LYS A 50 5.38 14.77 0.42
C LYS A 50 5.64 13.85 1.61
N LEU A 51 6.88 13.77 2.08
CA LEU A 51 7.24 12.98 3.26
C LEU A 51 7.19 13.85 4.51
N ARG A 52 6.27 13.53 5.40
CA ARG A 52 6.34 13.91 6.81
C ARG A 52 7.02 12.77 7.55
N ASP A 53 8.29 12.93 7.85
CA ASP A 53 9.09 11.86 8.46
C ASP A 53 8.76 11.63 9.94
N CYS A 54 9.23 10.51 10.49
CA CYS A 54 9.30 10.25 11.93
C CYS A 54 10.76 10.29 12.43
N ARG A 55 10.94 10.29 13.75
CA ARG A 55 12.26 10.48 14.36
C ARG A 55 13.08 9.18 14.42
N ILE A 56 12.40 8.06 14.60
CA ILE A 56 12.99 6.73 14.74
C ILE A 56 12.74 5.98 13.43
N HIS A 57 13.75 5.26 12.95
CA HIS A 57 13.65 4.44 11.74
C HIS A 57 13.99 2.99 12.05
N TYR A 58 13.49 2.08 11.24
CA TYR A 58 13.72 0.64 11.38
C TYR A 58 15.20 0.26 11.34
N ASN A 59 16.01 1.00 10.57
CA ASN A 59 17.44 0.77 10.45
C ASN A 59 18.25 1.30 11.67
N ASP A 60 17.63 2.01 12.62
CA ASP A 60 18.28 2.40 13.87
C ASP A 60 18.34 1.20 14.83
N THR A 61 19.47 0.50 14.84
CA THR A 61 19.70 -0.69 15.69
C THR A 61 19.76 -0.40 17.18
N ARG A 62 19.88 0.87 17.59
CA ARG A 62 20.01 1.24 19.00
C ARG A 62 18.67 1.52 19.68
N ASN A 63 17.59 1.67 18.89
CA ASN A 63 16.28 2.02 19.39
C ASN A 63 15.33 0.82 19.32
N GLU A 64 14.82 0.37 20.46
CA GLU A 64 13.91 -0.78 20.52
C GLU A 64 12.58 -0.52 19.78
N ARG A 65 12.13 0.74 19.75
CA ARG A 65 10.89 1.14 19.07
C ARG A 65 11.00 1.09 17.53
N ARG A 66 12.17 0.73 16.98
CA ARG A 66 12.39 0.55 15.54
C ARG A 66 11.35 -0.38 14.90
N PHE A 67 10.85 -1.38 15.63
CA PHE A 67 9.88 -2.35 15.11
C PHE A 67 8.46 -1.79 15.02
N GLU A 68 8.16 -0.70 15.74
CA GLU A 68 6.88 0.02 15.64
C GLU A 68 6.84 0.97 14.43
N THR A 69 7.99 1.21 13.79
CA THR A 69 8.11 2.25 12.77
C THR A 69 7.21 1.95 11.58
N THR A 70 6.34 2.91 11.26
CA THR A 70 5.28 2.74 10.28
C THR A 70 5.23 3.95 9.37
N ILE A 71 5.15 3.74 8.06
CA ILE A 71 4.89 4.80 7.08
C ILE A 71 3.52 4.58 6.45
N PHE A 72 2.66 5.59 6.54
CA PHE A 72 1.36 5.61 5.89
C PHE A 72 1.46 6.31 4.53
N ILE A 73 1.14 5.58 3.46
CA ILE A 73 1.06 6.12 2.10
C ILE A 73 -0.39 6.49 1.83
N THR A 74 -0.66 7.78 1.64
CA THR A 74 -2.02 8.32 1.46
C THR A 74 -2.26 8.83 0.05
N GLU A 75 -3.51 8.81 -0.41
CA GLU A 75 -3.93 9.28 -1.74
C GLU A 75 -3.65 10.78 -1.98
N GLY A 76 -3.76 11.61 -0.95
CA GLY A 76 -3.58 13.05 -1.09
C GLY A 76 -3.39 13.80 0.23
N ASP A 77 -3.32 15.12 0.13
CA ASP A 77 -2.99 15.99 1.27
C ASP A 77 -4.11 16.05 2.33
N SER A 78 -5.37 15.78 1.94
CA SER A 78 -6.50 15.71 2.88
C SER A 78 -6.32 14.58 3.89
N ALA A 79 -6.22 13.34 3.40
CA ALA A 79 -5.95 12.16 4.24
C ALA A 79 -4.62 12.32 4.99
N SER A 80 -3.56 12.75 4.30
CA SER A 80 -2.24 13.01 4.92
C SER A 80 -2.33 13.99 6.09
N GLY A 81 -3.14 15.05 5.96
CA GLY A 81 -3.38 16.04 7.00
C GLY A 81 -4.03 15.46 8.26
N SER A 82 -5.02 14.57 8.10
CA SER A 82 -5.66 13.86 9.21
C SER A 82 -4.69 12.94 9.93
N ILE A 83 -3.95 12.10 9.19
CA ILE A 83 -2.95 11.19 9.78
C ILE A 83 -1.83 11.99 10.47
N THR A 84 -1.35 13.06 9.84
CA THR A 84 -0.26 13.89 10.38
C THR A 84 -0.61 14.49 11.73
N LYS A 85 -1.88 14.84 11.97
CA LYS A 85 -2.35 15.37 13.25
C LYS A 85 -2.50 14.29 14.33
N ALA A 86 -2.81 13.05 13.95
CA ALA A 86 -3.11 11.95 14.85
C ALA A 86 -1.89 11.07 15.21
N ARG A 87 -0.89 11.02 14.33
CA ARG A 87 0.24 10.07 14.39
C ARG A 87 1.19 10.29 15.57
N ASP A 88 1.91 9.24 15.96
CA ASP A 88 3.08 9.37 16.83
C ASP A 88 4.28 9.84 16.00
N VAL A 89 4.73 11.07 16.21
CA VAL A 89 5.87 11.65 15.47
C VAL A 89 7.19 10.87 15.69
N GLN A 90 7.27 10.06 16.75
CA GLN A 90 8.45 9.22 17.00
C GLN A 90 8.58 8.08 16.00
N THR A 91 7.50 7.35 15.72
CA THR A 91 7.54 6.09 14.96
C THR A 91 6.72 6.11 13.68
N GLN A 92 5.86 7.10 13.47
CA GLN A 92 4.90 7.11 12.35
C GLN A 92 5.20 8.23 11.35
N ALA A 93 5.54 7.84 10.13
CA ALA A 93 5.73 8.71 8.98
C ALA A 93 4.48 8.73 8.08
N VAL A 94 4.33 9.78 7.28
CA VAL A 94 3.23 9.93 6.31
C VAL A 94 3.82 10.37 4.98
N PHE A 95 3.41 9.72 3.89
CA PHE A 95 3.78 10.04 2.52
C PHE A 95 2.52 10.34 1.72
N SER A 96 2.36 11.57 1.24
CA SER A 96 1.23 11.93 0.36
C SER A 96 1.55 11.72 -1.11
N LEU A 97 0.72 10.94 -1.78
CA LEU A 97 0.71 10.86 -3.24
C LEU A 97 0.05 12.10 -3.83
N ARG A 98 0.33 12.33 -5.12
CA ARG A 98 -0.37 13.34 -5.91
C ARG A 98 -1.15 12.68 -7.03
N GLY A 99 -2.44 12.49 -6.82
CA GLY A 99 -3.32 11.84 -7.77
C GLY A 99 -3.00 10.35 -7.94
N LYS A 100 -3.52 9.76 -9.01
CA LYS A 100 -3.40 8.32 -9.26
C LYS A 100 -1.97 7.94 -9.68
N PRO A 101 -1.32 6.99 -8.99
CA PRO A 101 -0.02 6.49 -9.41
C PRO A 101 -0.04 5.95 -10.84
N LEU A 102 1.12 5.99 -11.51
CA LEU A 102 1.24 5.39 -12.84
C LEU A 102 0.99 3.88 -12.75
N ASN A 103 0.13 3.34 -13.62
CA ASN A 103 0.04 1.89 -13.80
C ASN A 103 1.39 1.39 -14.33
N CYS A 104 2.14 0.75 -13.45
CA CYS A 104 3.49 0.27 -13.71
C CYS A 104 3.52 -1.17 -14.22
N PHE A 105 2.35 -1.80 -14.40
CA PHE A 105 2.27 -3.16 -14.92
C PHE A 105 2.86 -3.26 -16.33
N GLY A 106 3.79 -4.19 -16.52
CA GLY A 106 4.50 -4.37 -17.79
C GLY A 106 5.47 -3.24 -18.17
N LEU A 107 5.64 -2.21 -17.34
CA LEU A 107 6.66 -1.18 -17.56
C LEU A 107 8.03 -1.65 -17.07
N SER A 108 9.08 -1.17 -17.74
CA SER A 108 10.45 -1.42 -17.30
C SER A 108 10.76 -0.65 -16.01
N LYS A 109 11.68 -1.19 -15.20
CA LYS A 109 12.21 -0.51 -14.00
C LYS A 109 12.62 0.94 -14.30
N LYS A 110 13.26 1.17 -15.45
CA LYS A 110 13.67 2.51 -15.90
C LYS A 110 12.53 3.53 -15.90
N ILE A 111 11.35 3.17 -16.41
CA ILE A 111 10.20 4.09 -16.49
C ILE A 111 9.68 4.40 -15.09
N VAL A 112 9.63 3.39 -14.22
CA VAL A 112 9.23 3.56 -12.82
C VAL A 112 10.20 4.46 -12.05
N TYR A 113 11.51 4.33 -12.27
CA TYR A 113 12.51 5.24 -11.70
C TYR A 113 12.42 6.68 -12.23
N GLN A 114 11.97 6.85 -13.48
CA GLN A 114 11.78 8.19 -14.06
C GLN A 114 10.51 8.87 -13.54
N ASN A 115 9.54 8.10 -13.04
CA ASN A 115 8.34 8.63 -12.42
C ASN A 115 8.68 9.26 -11.07
N GLU A 116 8.32 10.54 -10.89
CA GLU A 116 8.65 11.30 -9.69
C GLU A 116 8.01 10.72 -8.42
N GLU A 117 6.74 10.29 -8.47
CA GLU A 117 6.03 9.71 -7.31
C GLU A 117 6.75 8.47 -6.80
N PHE A 118 7.01 7.51 -7.70
CA PHE A 118 7.68 6.27 -7.34
C PHE A 118 9.13 6.49 -6.95
N ASN A 119 9.83 7.44 -7.57
CA ASN A 119 11.20 7.76 -7.19
C ASN A 119 11.26 8.32 -5.76
N LEU A 120 10.40 9.29 -5.43
CA LEU A 120 10.30 9.86 -4.08
C LEU A 120 9.90 8.82 -3.04
N LEU A 121 8.97 7.91 -3.38
CA LEU A 121 8.55 6.84 -2.49
C LEU A 121 9.68 5.82 -2.23
N GLN A 122 10.40 5.40 -3.28
CA GLN A 122 11.56 4.50 -3.14
C GLN A 122 12.65 5.10 -2.25
N HIS A 123 12.95 6.38 -2.43
CA HIS A 123 13.88 7.10 -1.57
C HIS A 123 13.36 7.23 -0.13
N ALA A 124 12.06 7.52 0.05
CA ALA A 124 11.46 7.60 1.37
C ALA A 124 11.60 6.29 2.15
N LEU A 125 11.40 5.15 1.49
CA LEU A 125 11.51 3.81 2.08
C LEU A 125 12.94 3.28 2.17
N ASN A 126 13.85 3.81 1.34
CA ASN A 126 15.21 3.30 1.12
C ASN A 126 15.26 1.85 0.62
N ILE A 127 14.48 1.52 -0.40
CA ILE A 127 14.31 0.15 -0.92
C ILE A 127 15.04 -0.13 -2.25
N GLU A 128 15.79 0.83 -2.78
CA GLU A 128 16.41 0.72 -4.11
C GLU A 128 17.38 -0.46 -4.27
N ASN A 129 18.07 -0.82 -3.18
CA ASN A 129 19.09 -1.86 -3.17
C ASN A 129 18.61 -3.14 -2.47
N GLY A 130 17.31 -3.29 -2.27
CA GLY A 130 16.72 -4.35 -1.46
C GLY A 130 16.30 -3.84 -0.09
N LEU A 131 16.26 -4.75 0.89
CA LEU A 131 15.76 -4.47 2.25
C LEU A 131 16.84 -3.92 3.19
N GLU A 132 18.10 -3.93 2.75
CA GLU A 132 19.21 -3.41 3.55
C GLU A 132 19.05 -1.90 3.75
N GLY A 133 18.92 -1.48 5.01
CA GLY A 133 18.67 -0.09 5.35
C GLY A 133 17.23 0.37 5.17
N LEU A 134 16.26 -0.56 5.02
CA LEU A 134 14.83 -0.25 5.05
C LEU A 134 14.50 0.68 6.22
N ARG A 135 13.78 1.77 5.96
CA ARG A 135 13.57 2.84 6.94
C ARG A 135 12.37 2.64 7.86
N TYR A 136 11.41 1.82 7.47
CA TYR A 136 10.20 1.57 8.26
C TYR A 136 9.89 0.09 8.28
N ASN A 137 9.51 -0.43 9.45
CA ASN A 137 9.14 -1.84 9.60
C ASN A 137 7.80 -2.13 8.91
N ASN A 138 6.86 -1.18 8.97
CA ASN A 138 5.54 -1.32 8.36
C ASN A 138 5.35 -0.25 7.28
N VAL A 139 4.99 -0.68 6.08
CA VAL A 139 4.61 0.15 4.94
C VAL A 139 3.11 -0.04 4.74
N VAL A 140 2.33 0.96 5.14
CA VAL A 140 0.86 0.86 5.20
C VAL A 140 0.25 1.72 4.10
N ILE A 141 -0.52 1.09 3.22
CA ILE A 141 -1.33 1.77 2.20
C ILE A 141 -2.63 2.23 2.87
N ALA A 142 -2.80 3.54 3.02
CA ALA A 142 -3.96 4.16 3.67
C ALA A 142 -4.74 4.98 2.64
N THR A 143 -5.69 4.33 1.98
CA THR A 143 -6.57 4.93 0.96
C THR A 143 -8.00 5.02 1.47
N ASP A 144 -8.77 5.95 0.92
CA ASP A 144 -10.20 6.07 1.22
C ASP A 144 -10.97 4.82 0.76
N ALA A 145 -12.14 4.59 1.39
CA ALA A 145 -13.03 3.47 1.08
C ALA A 145 -14.01 3.83 -0.06
N ASP A 146 -13.48 4.44 -1.12
CA ASP A 146 -14.22 4.84 -2.31
C ASP A 146 -13.56 4.24 -3.58
N VAL A 147 -14.17 4.53 -4.74
CA VAL A 147 -13.72 3.98 -6.03
C VAL A 147 -12.30 4.43 -6.41
N ASP A 148 -11.91 5.65 -6.03
CA ASP A 148 -10.62 6.23 -6.36
C ASP A 148 -9.52 5.67 -5.44
N GLY A 149 -9.80 5.59 -4.14
CA GLY A 149 -8.95 4.97 -3.14
C GLY A 149 -8.71 3.49 -3.44
N MET A 150 -9.74 2.73 -3.83
CA MET A 150 -9.58 1.33 -4.30
C MET A 150 -8.67 1.22 -5.52
N HIS A 151 -8.76 2.14 -6.47
CA HIS A 151 -7.89 2.15 -7.64
C HIS A 151 -6.43 2.47 -7.27
N ILE A 152 -6.20 3.47 -6.41
CA ILE A 152 -4.86 3.81 -5.94
C ILE A 152 -4.24 2.66 -5.14
N ARG A 153 -5.03 1.99 -4.30
CA ARG A 153 -4.64 0.79 -3.57
C ARG A 153 -4.12 -0.28 -4.52
N LEU A 154 -4.87 -0.58 -5.60
CA LEU A 154 -4.46 -1.56 -6.60
C LEU A 154 -3.16 -1.18 -7.34
N LEU A 155 -2.99 0.10 -7.68
CA LEU A 155 -1.79 0.60 -8.34
C LEU A 155 -0.54 0.50 -7.45
N LEU A 156 -0.67 0.82 -6.16
CA LEU A 156 0.40 0.69 -5.18
C LEU A 156 0.73 -0.78 -4.88
N MET A 157 -0.28 -1.63 -4.72
CA MET A 157 -0.08 -3.08 -4.57
C MET A 157 0.69 -3.60 -5.78
N THR A 158 0.26 -3.28 -7.01
CA THR A 158 0.94 -3.69 -8.24
C THR A 158 2.41 -3.27 -8.24
N PHE A 159 2.70 -2.03 -7.82
CA PHE A 159 4.07 -1.53 -7.70
C PHE A 159 4.91 -2.36 -6.73
N PHE A 160 4.43 -2.63 -5.51
CA PHE A 160 5.18 -3.44 -4.54
C PHE A 160 5.34 -4.89 -4.99
N LEU A 161 4.28 -5.49 -5.53
CA LEU A 161 4.28 -6.87 -6.02
C LEU A 161 5.26 -7.08 -7.18
N GLN A 162 5.35 -6.14 -8.11
CA GLN A 162 6.17 -6.27 -9.31
C GLN A 162 7.62 -5.86 -9.09
N PHE A 163 7.86 -4.75 -8.40
CA PHE A 163 9.20 -4.15 -8.30
C PHE A 163 9.90 -4.46 -6.98
N PHE A 164 9.15 -4.70 -5.91
CA PHE A 164 9.68 -4.97 -4.56
C PHE A 164 9.06 -6.21 -3.91
N PRO A 165 8.99 -7.37 -4.59
CA PRO A 165 8.36 -8.57 -4.04
C PRO A 165 9.05 -9.09 -2.77
N ASP A 166 10.33 -8.78 -2.56
CA ASP A 166 11.04 -9.13 -1.33
C ASP A 166 10.48 -8.39 -0.10
N LEU A 167 10.08 -7.12 -0.26
CA LEU A 167 9.46 -6.33 0.81
C LEU A 167 8.12 -6.92 1.24
N VAL A 168 7.35 -7.39 0.25
CA VAL A 168 6.06 -8.06 0.48
C VAL A 168 6.28 -9.43 1.13
N ARG A 169 7.23 -10.25 0.62
CA ARG A 169 7.56 -11.56 1.21
C ARG A 169 8.06 -11.47 2.65
N ALA A 170 8.79 -10.42 2.98
CA ALA A 170 9.28 -10.17 4.33
C ALA A 170 8.18 -9.68 5.29
N GLY A 171 6.94 -9.47 4.80
CA GLY A 171 5.81 -9.09 5.64
C GLY A 171 5.85 -7.63 6.09
N HIS A 172 6.40 -6.73 5.28
CA HIS A 172 6.47 -5.30 5.61
C HIS A 172 5.32 -4.47 5.02
N VAL A 173 4.55 -5.00 4.07
CA VAL A 173 3.52 -4.23 3.34
C VAL A 173 2.12 -4.60 3.82
N TYR A 174 1.33 -3.59 4.16
CA TYR A 174 -0.01 -3.72 4.72
C TYR A 174 -0.99 -2.76 4.08
N ILE A 175 -2.27 -3.06 4.17
CA ILE A 175 -3.38 -2.18 3.83
C ILE A 175 -4.05 -1.77 5.14
N LEU A 176 -4.29 -0.47 5.32
CA LEU A 176 -5.06 0.02 6.46
C LEU A 176 -6.54 -0.22 6.20
N GLU A 177 -7.18 -0.96 7.10
CA GLU A 177 -8.63 -1.01 7.15
C GLU A 177 -9.15 0.13 8.01
N THR A 178 -10.14 0.86 7.49
CA THR A 178 -10.82 1.92 8.23
C THR A 178 -12.30 1.63 8.36
N PRO A 179 -12.93 2.07 9.46
CA PRO A 179 -14.36 1.82 9.65
C PRO A 179 -15.17 2.52 8.57
N LEU A 180 -16.21 1.84 8.10
CA LEU A 180 -17.18 2.38 7.15
C LEU A 180 -18.28 3.17 7.88
N PHE A 181 -18.59 2.77 9.12
CA PHE A 181 -19.64 3.38 9.91
C PHE A 181 -19.20 3.62 11.36
N ARG A 182 -19.79 4.64 11.97
CA ARG A 182 -19.81 4.86 13.41
C ARG A 182 -21.25 4.81 13.88
N VAL A 183 -21.55 3.91 14.79
CA VAL A 183 -22.86 3.74 15.42
C VAL A 183 -22.72 4.12 16.88
N ARG A 184 -23.44 5.14 17.36
CA ARG A 184 -23.32 5.60 18.74
C ARG A 184 -24.65 5.95 19.39
N ASN A 185 -24.70 5.87 20.71
CA ASN A 185 -25.74 6.48 21.53
C ASN A 185 -25.09 7.37 22.61
N LYS A 186 -25.85 7.80 23.62
CA LYS A 186 -25.32 8.66 24.70
C LYS A 186 -24.23 8.01 25.56
N GLN A 187 -24.10 6.69 25.54
CA GLN A 187 -23.25 5.91 26.45
C GLN A 187 -22.09 5.22 25.73
N LYS A 188 -22.29 4.73 24.50
CA LYS A 188 -21.34 3.88 23.77
C LYS A 188 -21.23 4.29 22.30
N THR A 189 -20.02 4.15 21.76
CA THR A 189 -19.67 4.34 20.34
C THR A 189 -19.05 3.06 19.82
N ILE A 190 -19.54 2.56 18.68
CA ILE A 190 -19.08 1.35 18.01
C ILE A 190 -18.66 1.73 16.58
N TYR A 191 -17.45 1.34 16.20
CA TYR A 191 -16.93 1.52 14.84
C TYR A 191 -17.08 0.22 14.07
N CYS A 192 -17.72 0.30 12.90
CA CYS A 192 -18.10 -0.88 12.10
C CYS A 192 -17.38 -0.85 10.76
N TYR A 193 -16.85 -1.99 10.35
CA TYR A 193 -16.06 -2.20 9.14
C TYR A 193 -16.83 -2.92 8.04
N SER A 194 -18.03 -3.40 8.36
CA SER A 194 -18.96 -3.98 7.39
C SER A 194 -20.41 -3.55 7.67
N GLU A 195 -21.27 -3.79 6.69
CA GLU A 195 -22.71 -3.58 6.82
C GLU A 195 -23.31 -4.52 7.87
N GLU A 196 -22.81 -5.75 7.97
CA GLU A 196 -23.24 -6.71 8.99
C GLU A 196 -22.84 -6.27 10.40
N GLU A 197 -21.63 -5.70 10.56
CA GLU A 197 -21.20 -5.11 11.83
C GLU A 197 -22.09 -3.92 12.21
N LYS A 198 -22.47 -3.08 11.24
CA LYS A 198 -23.38 -1.95 11.45
C LYS A 198 -24.74 -2.43 11.96
N GLN A 199 -25.34 -3.43 11.32
CA GLN A 199 -26.65 -3.94 11.72
C GLN A 199 -26.62 -4.48 13.15
N LYS A 200 -25.59 -5.26 13.50
CA LYS A 200 -25.39 -5.76 14.87
C LYS A 200 -25.22 -4.63 15.89
N ALA A 201 -24.46 -3.59 15.54
CA ALA A 201 -24.25 -2.46 16.44
C ALA A 201 -25.53 -1.64 16.68
N VAL A 202 -26.40 -1.52 15.67
CA VAL A 202 -27.72 -0.87 15.80
C VAL A 202 -28.63 -1.67 16.73
N GLU A 203 -28.69 -3.00 16.54
CA GLU A 203 -29.45 -3.90 17.41
C GLU A 203 -28.95 -3.90 18.85
N GLU A 204 -27.63 -3.81 19.06
CA GLU A 204 -27.03 -3.76 20.40
C GLU A 204 -27.37 -2.47 21.15
N LEU A 205 -27.42 -1.33 20.47
CA LEU A 205 -27.59 -0.03 21.10
C LEU A 205 -29.07 0.36 21.31
N ASP A 206 -30.00 -0.29 20.60
CA ASP A 206 -31.48 -0.26 20.68
C ASP A 206 -32.15 1.13 20.56
N LYS A 207 -31.78 2.12 21.39
CA LYS A 207 -32.46 3.41 21.49
C LYS A 207 -31.54 4.62 21.26
N GLY A 208 -32.05 5.58 20.50
CA GLY A 208 -31.41 6.88 20.28
C GLY A 208 -30.07 6.76 19.53
N VAL A 209 -30.01 5.82 18.58
CA VAL A 209 -28.80 5.50 17.82
C VAL A 209 -28.58 6.53 16.72
N GLU A 210 -27.38 7.09 16.67
CA GLU A 210 -26.89 7.93 15.60
C GLU A 210 -25.90 7.11 14.76
N ILE A 211 -26.17 7.01 13.46
CA ILE A 211 -25.31 6.32 12.49
C ILE A 211 -24.62 7.38 11.62
N THR A 212 -23.29 7.35 11.59
CA THR A 212 -22.47 8.17 10.68
C THR A 212 -21.75 7.24 9.71
N ARG A 213 -21.84 7.49 8.41
CA ARG A 213 -21.02 6.81 7.40
C ARG A 213 -19.77 7.65 7.12
N PHE A 214 -18.61 7.03 7.14
CA PHE A 214 -17.36 7.68 6.71
C PHE A 214 -17.19 7.48 5.20
N LYS A 215 -17.01 8.57 4.46
CA LYS A 215 -16.74 8.49 3.01
C LYS A 215 -15.25 8.50 2.70
N GLY A 216 -14.46 9.21 3.49
CA GLY A 216 -13.02 9.32 3.31
C GLY A 216 -12.27 9.53 4.62
N LEU A 217 -10.96 9.29 4.60
CA LEU A 217 -10.09 9.41 5.78
C LEU A 217 -10.04 10.84 6.32
N GLY A 218 -10.31 11.83 5.47
CA GLY A 218 -10.37 13.25 5.83
C GLY A 218 -11.55 13.63 6.73
N GLU A 219 -12.63 12.83 6.76
CA GLU A 219 -13.85 13.12 7.53
C GLU A 219 -13.75 12.66 8.99
N ILE A 220 -12.78 11.80 9.30
CA ILE A 220 -12.56 11.26 10.63
C ILE A 220 -11.78 12.30 11.45
N SER A 221 -12.27 12.60 12.66
CA SER A 221 -11.58 13.54 13.54
C SER A 221 -10.21 12.98 13.97
N PRO A 222 -9.18 13.82 14.17
CA PRO A 222 -7.84 13.34 14.54
C PRO A 222 -7.80 12.44 15.79
N ASN A 223 -8.65 12.72 16.77
CA ASN A 223 -8.73 11.93 18.00
C ASN A 223 -9.30 10.52 17.74
N GLU A 224 -10.29 10.39 16.86
CA GLU A 224 -10.81 9.09 16.44
C GLU A 224 -9.79 8.36 15.58
N PHE A 225 -9.17 9.08 14.64
CA PHE A 225 -8.19 8.50 13.73
C PHE A 225 -6.96 7.96 14.46
N GLN A 226 -6.55 8.61 15.56
CA GLN A 226 -5.46 8.14 16.42
C GLN A 226 -5.68 6.70 16.90
N ARG A 227 -6.93 6.31 17.21
CA ARG A 227 -7.25 4.93 17.62
C ARG A 227 -7.01 3.96 16.49
N PHE A 228 -7.42 4.31 15.27
CA PHE A 228 -7.31 3.45 14.08
C PHE A 228 -5.88 3.30 13.54
N ILE A 229 -4.92 4.11 14.03
CA ILE A 229 -3.52 3.99 13.63
C ILE A 229 -2.59 3.64 14.81
N ARG A 230 -3.12 3.37 16.00
CA ARG A 230 -2.32 3.00 17.17
C ARG A 230 -2.92 1.83 17.94
N GLU A 231 -4.04 2.05 18.62
CA GLU A 231 -4.61 1.10 19.59
C GLU A 231 -5.41 -0.01 18.90
N ASP A 232 -6.35 0.39 18.04
CA ASP A 232 -7.29 -0.48 17.34
C ASP A 232 -6.91 -0.62 15.86
N ILE A 233 -5.60 -0.56 15.55
CA ILE A 233 -5.13 -0.60 14.17
C ILE A 233 -5.48 -1.95 13.55
N ARG A 234 -6.22 -1.93 12.43
CA ARG A 234 -6.52 -3.10 11.61
C ARG A 234 -5.68 -3.04 10.34
N LEU A 235 -4.70 -3.94 10.25
CA LEU A 235 -3.80 -4.05 9.11
C LEU A 235 -4.04 -5.38 8.40
N GLU A 236 -4.37 -5.30 7.12
CA GLU A 236 -4.42 -6.48 6.26
C GLU A 236 -3.04 -6.66 5.59
N PRO A 237 -2.31 -7.77 5.86
CA PRO A 237 -1.01 -7.98 5.24
C PRO A 237 -1.16 -8.28 3.74
N LEU A 238 -0.31 -7.66 2.93
CA LEU A 238 -0.22 -8.02 1.51
C LEU A 238 0.54 -9.35 1.39
N VAL A 239 -0.17 -10.46 1.25
CA VAL A 239 0.43 -11.80 1.19
C VAL A 239 0.59 -12.30 -0.24
N LEU A 240 1.74 -12.90 -0.54
CA LEU A 240 1.98 -13.62 -1.78
C LEU A 240 1.66 -15.10 -1.57
N ASP A 241 0.47 -15.54 -1.99
CA ASP A 241 0.17 -16.96 -2.01
C ASP A 241 1.02 -17.64 -3.10
N LYS A 242 1.81 -18.64 -2.68
CA LYS A 242 2.65 -19.45 -3.58
C LYS A 242 1.84 -20.22 -4.62
N LYS A 243 0.56 -20.49 -4.35
CA LYS A 243 -0.35 -21.20 -5.27
C LYS A 243 -0.92 -20.29 -6.35
N ILE A 244 -1.01 -19.00 -6.08
CA ILE A 244 -1.59 -18.03 -7.02
C ILE A 244 -0.49 -17.49 -7.91
N GLN A 245 -0.64 -17.65 -9.22
CA GLN A 245 0.22 -16.99 -10.19
C GLN A 245 -0.11 -15.49 -10.22
N ILE A 246 0.50 -14.71 -9.33
CA ILE A 246 0.30 -13.25 -9.22
C ILE A 246 0.48 -12.55 -10.56
N GLN A 247 1.44 -13.00 -11.39
CA GLN A 247 1.62 -12.45 -12.73
C GLN A 247 0.40 -12.62 -13.63
N LYS A 248 -0.31 -13.76 -13.55
CA LYS A 248 -1.53 -14.00 -14.32
C LYS A 248 -2.66 -13.08 -13.85
N LEU A 249 -2.80 -12.91 -12.54
CA LEU A 249 -3.81 -12.04 -11.94
C LEU A 249 -3.55 -10.56 -12.29
N LEU A 250 -2.31 -10.08 -12.10
CA LEU A 250 -1.92 -8.73 -12.49
C LEU A 250 -2.04 -8.52 -14.01
N SER A 251 -1.68 -9.51 -14.83
CA SER A 251 -1.86 -9.42 -16.28
C SER A 251 -3.31 -9.25 -16.68
N TYR A 252 -4.23 -9.89 -15.96
CA TYR A 252 -5.66 -9.78 -16.24
C TYR A 252 -6.24 -8.43 -15.82
N TYR A 253 -5.93 -7.96 -14.60
CA TYR A 253 -6.52 -6.75 -14.04
C TYR A 253 -5.77 -5.46 -14.43
N MET A 254 -4.48 -5.54 -14.74
CA MET A 254 -3.62 -4.37 -15.02
C MET A 254 -3.06 -4.36 -16.45
N GLY A 255 -3.26 -5.43 -17.23
CA GLY A 255 -2.76 -5.57 -18.60
C GLY A 255 -3.61 -4.88 -19.68
N LYS A 256 -3.41 -5.29 -20.94
CA LYS A 256 -4.04 -4.68 -22.13
C LYS A 256 -5.28 -5.44 -22.65
N ASN A 257 -5.76 -6.44 -21.92
CA ASN A 257 -6.92 -7.27 -22.25
C ASN A 257 -8.25 -6.56 -21.95
N THR A 258 -8.47 -5.38 -22.54
CA THR A 258 -9.66 -4.56 -22.30
C THR A 258 -10.98 -5.30 -22.59
N PRO A 259 -11.13 -6.04 -23.71
CA PRO A 259 -12.39 -6.73 -24.02
C PRO A 259 -12.75 -7.79 -22.97
N ASP A 260 -11.84 -8.72 -22.67
CA ASP A 260 -12.07 -9.78 -21.69
C ASP A 260 -12.41 -9.22 -20.30
N ARG A 261 -11.72 -8.14 -19.91
CA ARG A 261 -11.97 -7.49 -18.62
C ARG A 261 -13.34 -6.84 -18.58
N GLN A 262 -13.76 -6.22 -19.69
CA GLN A 262 -15.08 -5.63 -19.82
C GLN A 262 -16.17 -6.69 -19.71
N GLU A 263 -16.05 -7.81 -20.44
CA GLU A 263 -16.98 -8.94 -20.35
C GLU A 263 -17.09 -9.46 -18.91
N PHE A 264 -15.95 -9.72 -18.26
CA PHE A 264 -15.96 -10.18 -16.87
C PHE A 264 -16.60 -9.18 -15.90
N ILE A 265 -16.35 -7.88 -16.07
CA ILE A 265 -16.98 -6.86 -15.21
C ILE A 265 -18.49 -6.88 -15.43
N ILE A 266 -18.97 -7.01 -16.67
CA ILE A 266 -20.40 -7.11 -16.98
C ILE A 266 -21.01 -8.36 -16.33
N ASP A 267 -20.37 -9.52 -16.50
CA ASP A 267 -20.86 -10.80 -15.98
C ASP A 267 -20.89 -10.87 -14.44
N ASN A 268 -20.01 -10.10 -13.79
CA ASN A 268 -19.90 -10.05 -12.33
C ASN A 268 -20.49 -8.78 -11.72
N LEU A 269 -21.15 -7.93 -12.52
CA LEU A 269 -21.75 -6.70 -12.04
C LEU A 269 -22.91 -7.02 -11.10
N ARG A 270 -22.68 -6.84 -9.80
CA ARG A 270 -23.76 -6.88 -8.81
C ARG A 270 -24.39 -5.51 -8.74
N VAL A 271 -25.63 -5.40 -9.23
CA VAL A 271 -26.45 -4.21 -9.03
C VAL A 271 -26.94 -4.26 -7.58
N GLU A 272 -26.28 -3.54 -6.69
CA GLU A 272 -26.86 -3.22 -5.38
C GLU A 272 -28.10 -2.37 -5.65
N LYS A 273 -29.27 -3.01 -5.61
CA LYS A 273 -30.53 -2.27 -5.51
C LYS A 273 -30.53 -1.67 -4.11
N ASP A 274 -30.48 -0.34 -4.03
CA ASP A 274 -30.88 0.38 -2.83
C ASP A 274 -32.29 -0.13 -2.47
N LEU A 275 -32.38 -1.01 -1.47
CA LEU A 275 -33.65 -1.37 -0.87
C LEU A 275 -34.11 -0.11 -0.14
N VAL A 276 -34.85 0.73 -0.87
CA VAL A 276 -35.69 1.76 -0.25
C VAL A 276 -36.65 0.97 0.63
N LEU A 277 -36.39 0.94 1.94
CA LEU A 277 -37.38 0.53 2.91
C LEU A 277 -38.52 1.52 2.72
N GLU A 278 -39.59 1.08 2.03
CA GLU A 278 -40.85 1.78 2.05
C GLU A 278 -41.21 1.96 3.53
N GLU A 279 -41.24 3.21 3.97
CA GLU A 279 -41.80 3.58 5.26
C GLU A 279 -43.24 3.05 5.26
N SER A 280 -43.45 1.94 5.97
CA SER A 280 -44.79 1.43 6.24
C SER A 280 -45.49 2.48 7.09
N ALA A 281 -46.43 3.18 6.45
CA ALA A 281 -47.32 4.19 6.99
C ALA A 281 -48.17 3.69 8.17
#